data_AF-A0A656QFQ1-F1
#
_entry.id   AF-A0A656QFQ1-F1
#
_cell.length_a   1.000
_cell.length_b   1.000
_cell.length_c   1.000
_cell.angle_alpha   90.00
_cell.angle_beta   90.00
_cell.angle_gamma   90.00
#
_symmetry.space_group_name_H-M   'P 1'
#
loop_
_entity.id
_entity.type
_entity.pdbx_description
1 polymer ?
#
loop_
_entity_poly.entity_id
_entity_poly.type
_entity_poly.pdbx_seq_one_letter_code
_entity_poly.pdbx_strand_id
1 'polypeptide(L)'
;MQHASDTLFAFSELRLARHIGIANGLKGRLPSDLPILTSPTNAKTFKAIGTEHESTCFGFGKMAIDDLDILTLRLQLGGTQIYWLADVTDAEVWQALDKWLKRQVVPYAFEVVNGLGRSKTVAFGKAHISSEAPKTNLLRGRTSTNTLEEGWDKMIDLAASGIVQLQATTDIPRIPLSQVLVHILVTEQYKGSAQAKLVRRGTVLTTAASAGASGIH
;
A
#
# COMPACT_ATOMS: atom_id res chain seq x y z
N MET A 1 -16.48 -28.73 4.93
CA MET A 1 -15.30 -28.66 4.04
C MET A 1 -15.12 -27.22 3.61
N GLN A 2 -14.21 -26.49 4.23
CA GLN A 2 -13.81 -25.15 3.78
C GLN A 2 -12.73 -25.34 2.72
N HIS A 3 -12.97 -24.83 1.52
CA HIS A 3 -11.94 -24.74 0.49
C HIS A 3 -10.85 -23.80 1.03
N ALA A 4 -9.66 -24.33 1.26
CA ALA A 4 -8.47 -23.53 1.47
C ALA A 4 -8.16 -22.82 0.15
N SER A 5 -8.50 -21.52 0.07
CA SER A 5 -8.02 -20.66 -1.00
C SER A 5 -6.58 -20.29 -0.66
N ASP A 6 -5.63 -20.76 -1.47
CA ASP A 6 -4.24 -20.30 -1.44
C ASP A 6 -4.20 -18.77 -1.53
N THR A 7 -3.89 -18.10 -0.42
CA THR A 7 -3.84 -16.64 -0.35
C THR A 7 -2.41 -16.22 -0.11
N LEU A 8 -1.75 -15.74 -1.18
CA LEU A 8 -0.46 -15.07 -1.14
C LEU A 8 -0.59 -13.72 -0.41
N PHE A 9 0.43 -13.34 0.37
CA PHE A 9 0.61 -11.95 0.79
C PHE A 9 0.63 -11.03 -0.44
N ALA A 10 -0.09 -9.90 -0.35
CA ALA A 10 -0.17 -8.96 -1.45
C ALA A 10 1.06 -8.02 -1.41
N PHE A 11 2.14 -8.44 -2.04
CA PHE A 11 3.33 -7.61 -2.21
C PHE A 11 3.12 -6.53 -3.26
N SER A 12 3.47 -5.31 -2.90
CA SER A 12 3.38 -4.13 -3.77
C SER A 12 4.77 -3.59 -4.04
N GLU A 13 4.93 -2.81 -5.11
CA GLU A 13 6.23 -2.28 -5.51
C GLU A 13 6.11 -0.80 -5.89
N LEU A 14 7.26 -0.12 -5.91
CA LEU A 14 7.43 1.14 -6.61
C LEU A 14 7.89 0.84 -8.04
N ARG A 15 7.04 1.09 -9.03
CA ARG A 15 7.36 0.79 -10.44
C ARG A 15 7.20 2.02 -11.31
N LEU A 16 7.98 2.07 -12.38
CA LEU A 16 7.86 3.12 -13.38
C LEU A 16 6.81 2.72 -14.42
N ALA A 17 6.16 3.71 -15.04
CA ALA A 17 5.10 3.48 -16.04
C ALA A 17 5.52 2.51 -17.17
N ARG A 18 6.79 2.57 -17.59
CA ARG A 18 7.37 1.66 -18.58
C ARG A 18 7.44 0.21 -18.10
N HIS A 19 7.66 -0.02 -16.81
CA HIS A 19 7.80 -1.36 -16.25
C HIS A 19 6.44 -2.07 -16.09
N ILE A 20 5.34 -1.32 -16.04
CA ILE A 20 3.96 -1.87 -15.96
C ILE A 20 3.17 -1.71 -17.27
N GLY A 21 3.84 -1.36 -18.37
CA GLY A 21 3.24 -1.33 -19.71
C GLY A 21 2.26 -0.19 -19.98
N ILE A 22 2.22 0.86 -19.15
CA ILE A 22 1.28 1.99 -19.30
C ILE A 22 1.95 3.29 -19.76
N ALA A 23 3.24 3.27 -20.09
CA ALA A 23 4.00 4.47 -20.47
C ALA A 23 3.34 5.28 -21.60
N ASN A 24 2.82 4.60 -22.63
CA ASN A 24 2.16 5.28 -23.75
C ASN A 24 0.85 5.96 -23.31
N GLY A 25 0.04 5.29 -22.48
CA GLY A 25 -1.21 5.84 -21.95
C GLY A 25 -1.03 6.99 -20.96
N LEU A 26 0.17 7.14 -20.39
CA LEU A 26 0.53 8.21 -19.46
C LEU A 26 1.41 9.30 -20.07
N LYS A 27 1.79 9.19 -21.35
CA LYS A 27 2.65 10.17 -22.03
C LYS A 27 2.02 11.55 -21.95
N GLY A 28 2.77 12.52 -21.41
CA GLY A 28 2.29 13.90 -21.21
C GLY A 28 1.36 14.10 -20.00
N ARG A 29 0.93 13.03 -19.32
CA ARG A 29 0.08 13.08 -18.11
C ARG A 29 0.89 12.99 -16.83
N LEU A 30 2.00 12.24 -16.86
CA LEU A 30 2.96 12.12 -15.76
C LEU A 30 4.42 12.07 -16.29
N PRO A 31 5.39 12.55 -15.50
CA PRO A 31 6.81 12.31 -15.77
C PRO A 31 7.11 10.81 -15.83
N SER A 32 8.00 10.40 -16.74
CA SER A 32 8.36 9.00 -16.97
C SER A 32 9.17 8.37 -15.83
N ASP A 33 9.72 9.20 -14.94
CA ASP A 33 10.55 8.83 -13.80
C ASP A 33 9.80 8.90 -12.45
N LEU A 34 8.50 9.22 -12.48
CA LEU A 34 7.66 9.27 -11.28
C LEU A 34 7.32 7.83 -10.84
N PRO A 35 7.72 7.40 -9.62
CA PRO A 35 7.41 6.06 -9.12
C PRO A 35 5.91 5.89 -8.91
N ILE A 36 5.37 4.75 -9.30
CA ILE A 36 3.96 4.38 -9.17
C ILE A 36 3.83 3.32 -8.08
N LEU A 37 2.94 3.57 -7.11
CA LEU A 37 2.56 2.57 -6.11
C LEU A 37 1.69 1.50 -6.78
N THR A 38 2.17 0.27 -6.86
CA THR A 38 1.33 -0.83 -7.34
C THR A 38 0.51 -1.43 -6.21
N SER A 39 -0.63 -2.02 -6.54
CA SER A 39 -1.42 -2.83 -5.64
C SER A 39 -1.95 -4.03 -6.45
N PRO A 40 -1.45 -5.25 -6.21
CA PRO A 40 -2.04 -6.43 -6.80
C PRO A 40 -3.45 -6.61 -6.21
N THR A 41 -4.42 -6.87 -7.08
CA THR A 41 -5.81 -7.03 -6.66
C THR A 41 -6.52 -8.06 -7.52
N ASN A 42 -7.60 -8.63 -6.99
CA ASN A 42 -8.48 -9.51 -7.77
C ASN A 42 -9.64 -8.70 -8.36
N ALA A 43 -10.32 -9.27 -9.36
CA ALA A 43 -11.42 -8.59 -10.05
C ALA A 43 -12.58 -8.20 -9.12
N LYS A 44 -12.86 -8.98 -8.07
CA LYS A 44 -13.92 -8.68 -7.09
C LYS A 44 -13.56 -7.43 -6.27
N THR A 45 -12.35 -7.38 -5.72
CA THR A 45 -11.84 -6.24 -4.97
C THR A 45 -11.74 -5.00 -5.85
N PHE A 46 -11.24 -5.14 -7.08
CA PHE A 46 -11.18 -4.03 -8.03
C PHE A 46 -12.57 -3.47 -8.39
N LYS A 47 -13.56 -4.36 -8.61
CA LYS A 47 -14.95 -3.95 -8.82
C LYS A 47 -15.55 -3.23 -7.61
N ALA A 48 -15.17 -3.66 -6.39
CA ALA A 48 -15.63 -3.06 -5.14
C ALA A 48 -14.97 -1.71 -4.82
N ILE A 49 -13.74 -1.49 -5.32
CA ILE A 49 -13.17 -0.14 -5.39
C ILE A 49 -14.13 0.69 -6.22
N GLY A 50 -14.37 0.32 -7.49
CA GLY A 50 -15.25 1.04 -8.41
C GLY A 50 -14.46 1.89 -9.41
N THR A 51 -15.15 2.50 -10.38
CA THR A 51 -14.52 3.34 -11.42
C THR A 51 -14.84 4.83 -11.29
N GLU A 52 -15.81 5.19 -10.44
CA GLU A 52 -16.26 6.56 -10.23
C GLU A 52 -15.99 6.94 -8.77
N HIS A 53 -14.87 7.62 -8.53
CA HIS A 53 -14.51 8.12 -7.21
C HIS A 53 -14.37 9.62 -7.26
N GLU A 54 -15.45 10.32 -6.93
CA GLU A 54 -15.40 11.75 -6.63
C GLU A 54 -14.59 12.02 -5.35
N SER A 55 -14.40 11.01 -4.49
CA SER A 55 -13.68 11.13 -3.22
C SER A 55 -12.50 10.16 -3.16
N THR A 56 -11.30 10.71 -3.31
CA THR A 56 -10.01 10.04 -3.08
C THR A 56 -9.25 10.79 -2.00
N CYS A 57 -8.65 10.09 -1.04
CA CYS A 57 -7.75 10.67 -0.05
C CYS A 57 -6.43 9.89 -0.02
N PHE A 58 -5.31 10.61 0.08
CA PHE A 58 -4.01 9.99 0.28
C PHE A 58 -3.33 10.59 1.50
N GLY A 59 -2.81 9.72 2.37
CA GLY A 59 -2.20 10.12 3.62
C GLY A 59 -0.91 9.36 3.91
N PHE A 60 -0.02 10.04 4.61
CA PHE A 60 1.16 9.44 5.23
C PHE A 60 0.86 9.20 6.71
N GLY A 61 1.48 8.19 7.28
CA GLY A 61 1.35 7.85 8.69
C GLY A 61 2.57 7.08 9.16
N LYS A 62 2.56 6.71 10.43
CA LYS A 62 3.58 5.86 11.02
C LYS A 62 2.94 4.85 11.94
N MET A 63 3.56 3.69 12.03
CA MET A 63 3.29 2.68 13.04
C MET A 63 4.62 2.28 13.66
N ALA A 64 4.59 1.81 14.89
CA ALA A 64 5.76 1.26 15.56
C ALA A 64 5.40 -0.13 16.08
N ILE A 65 6.30 -1.08 15.89
CA ILE A 65 6.22 -2.43 16.45
C ILE A 65 7.55 -2.70 17.11
N ASP A 66 7.52 -2.88 18.43
CA ASP A 66 8.71 -3.00 19.26
C ASP A 66 9.66 -1.82 19.00
N ASP A 67 10.80 -2.09 18.36
CA ASP A 67 11.84 -1.14 17.98
C ASP A 67 11.84 -0.78 16.47
N LEU A 68 10.87 -1.27 15.69
CA LEU A 68 10.74 -1.01 14.26
C LEU A 68 9.72 0.09 13.98
N ASP A 69 10.21 1.23 13.48
CA ASP A 69 9.39 2.28 12.90
C ASP A 69 9.01 1.91 11.45
N ILE A 70 7.71 1.89 11.18
CA ILE A 70 7.13 1.58 9.87
C ILE A 70 6.46 2.85 9.34
N LEU A 71 6.84 3.25 8.13
CA LEU A 71 6.13 4.27 7.37
C LEU A 71 4.88 3.64 6.74
N THR A 72 3.72 4.27 6.93
CA THR A 72 2.48 3.83 6.28
C THR A 72 2.07 4.83 5.21
N LEU A 73 1.87 4.36 3.99
CA LEU A 73 1.23 5.11 2.91
C LEU A 73 -0.21 4.62 2.79
N ARG A 74 -1.18 5.52 2.70
CA ARG A 74 -2.60 5.19 2.77
C ARG A 74 -3.34 5.85 1.62
N LEU A 75 -4.05 5.05 0.83
CA LEU A 75 -4.97 5.52 -0.21
C LEU A 75 -6.38 5.07 0.16
N GLN A 76 -7.32 6.01 0.26
CA GLN A 76 -8.74 5.70 0.37
C GLN A 76 -9.47 6.06 -0.93
N LEU A 77 -10.18 5.09 -1.49
CA LEU A 77 -11.06 5.20 -2.65
C LEU A 77 -12.46 4.74 -2.24
N GLY A 78 -13.37 5.69 -2.02
CA GLY A 78 -14.67 5.38 -1.44
C GLY A 78 -14.54 4.66 -0.09
N GLY A 79 -15.20 3.49 0.04
CA GLY A 79 -15.11 2.65 1.24
C GLY A 79 -13.88 1.74 1.30
N THR A 80 -12.99 1.78 0.31
CA THR A 80 -11.79 0.93 0.28
C THR A 80 -10.57 1.73 0.71
N GLN A 81 -9.84 1.26 1.72
CA GLN A 81 -8.55 1.82 2.11
C GLN A 81 -7.44 0.83 1.85
N ILE A 82 -6.31 1.33 1.38
CA ILE A 82 -5.15 0.54 0.98
C ILE A 82 -3.94 1.10 1.72
N TYR A 83 -3.31 0.23 2.51
CA TYR A 83 -2.09 0.51 3.23
C TYR A 83 -0.90 -0.10 2.49
N TRP A 84 0.16 0.68 2.34
CA TRP A 84 1.50 0.17 2.06
C TRP A 84 2.37 0.39 3.28
N LEU A 85 2.87 -0.71 3.84
CA LEU A 85 3.85 -0.71 4.92
C LEU A 85 5.23 -0.64 4.29
N ALA A 86 6.03 0.32 4.73
CA ALA A 86 7.37 0.55 4.23
C ALA A 86 8.33 0.74 5.40
N ASP A 87 9.56 0.25 5.22
CA ASP A 87 10.64 0.53 6.15
C ASP A 87 11.01 2.02 6.09
N VAL A 88 11.12 2.64 7.25
CA VAL A 88 11.46 4.06 7.37
C VAL A 88 12.93 4.36 7.04
N THR A 89 13.79 3.35 7.03
CA THR A 89 15.22 3.50 6.69
C THR A 89 15.48 3.41 5.19
N ASP A 90 14.46 3.04 4.41
CA ASP A 90 14.58 2.74 2.99
C ASP A 90 14.72 4.01 2.13
N ALA A 91 15.88 4.14 1.46
CA ALA A 91 16.18 5.28 0.61
C ALA A 91 15.31 5.35 -0.64
N GLU A 92 14.88 4.23 -1.22
CA GLU A 92 14.01 4.18 -2.41
C GLU A 92 12.64 4.78 -2.09
N VAL A 93 12.11 4.48 -0.91
CA VAL A 93 10.85 5.03 -0.40
C VAL A 93 10.96 6.55 -0.28
N TRP A 94 12.01 7.06 0.38
CA TRP A 94 12.20 8.50 0.54
C TRP A 94 12.40 9.23 -0.78
N GLN A 95 13.13 8.64 -1.74
CA GLN A 95 13.28 9.21 -3.08
C GLN A 95 11.95 9.30 -3.83
N ALA A 96 11.07 8.30 -3.68
CA ALA A 96 9.73 8.34 -4.25
C ALA A 96 8.88 9.43 -3.61
N LEU A 97 8.90 9.54 -2.28
CA LEU A 97 8.22 10.60 -1.53
C LEU A 97 8.65 12.00 -2.00
N ASP A 98 9.95 12.23 -2.17
CA ASP A 98 10.48 13.51 -2.63
C ASP A 98 9.95 13.90 -4.02
N LYS A 99 9.89 12.91 -4.92
CA LYS A 99 9.32 13.11 -6.27
C LYS A 99 7.82 13.41 -6.23
N TRP A 100 7.07 12.70 -5.39
CA TRP A 100 5.62 12.92 -5.24
C TRP A 100 5.32 14.28 -4.62
N LEU A 101 6.01 14.65 -3.54
CA LEU A 101 5.83 15.93 -2.85
C LEU A 101 6.14 17.11 -3.79
N LYS A 102 7.24 17.02 -4.55
CA LYS A 102 7.59 18.05 -5.55
C LYS A 102 6.50 18.26 -6.61
N ARG A 103 5.67 17.26 -6.87
CA ARG A 103 4.59 17.30 -7.88
C ARG A 103 3.20 17.34 -7.28
N GLN A 104 3.08 17.26 -5.97
CA GLN A 104 1.81 17.18 -5.23
C GLN A 104 0.90 16.05 -5.73
N VAL A 105 1.48 14.97 -6.23
CA VAL A 105 0.75 13.85 -6.85
C VAL A 105 1.43 12.53 -6.52
N VAL A 106 0.62 11.57 -6.06
CA VAL A 106 1.01 10.16 -5.91
C VAL A 106 0.26 9.33 -6.97
N PRO A 107 0.96 8.80 -7.98
CA PRO A 107 0.37 7.86 -8.92
C PRO A 107 0.27 6.46 -8.30
N TYR A 108 -0.83 5.77 -8.59
CA TYR A 108 -1.06 4.40 -8.18
C TYR A 108 -1.60 3.55 -9.32
N ALA A 109 -1.36 2.25 -9.26
CA ALA A 109 -1.83 1.29 -10.25
C ALA A 109 -2.33 -0.01 -9.59
N PHE A 110 -3.50 -0.47 -10.03
CA PHE A 110 -4.04 -1.76 -9.68
C PHE A 110 -3.65 -2.80 -10.73
N GLU A 111 -2.92 -3.84 -10.31
CA GLU A 111 -2.61 -4.98 -11.15
C GLU A 111 -3.67 -6.06 -10.93
N VAL A 112 -4.70 -6.06 -11.77
CA VAL A 112 -5.87 -6.93 -11.63
C VAL A 112 -5.59 -8.29 -12.25
N VAL A 113 -5.59 -9.33 -11.41
CA VAL A 113 -5.52 -10.72 -11.87
C VAL A 113 -6.93 -11.19 -12.25
N ASN A 114 -7.18 -11.28 -13.55
CA ASN A 114 -8.36 -11.95 -14.09
C ASN A 114 -8.01 -13.44 -14.16
N GLY A 115 -8.68 -14.29 -13.38
CA GLY A 115 -8.38 -15.72 -13.15
C GLY A 115 -8.35 -16.66 -14.38
N LEU A 116 -8.23 -16.10 -15.59
CA LEU A 116 -8.13 -16.77 -16.89
C LEU A 116 -6.69 -16.76 -17.46
N GLY A 117 -5.70 -16.38 -16.66
CA GLY A 117 -4.28 -16.68 -16.93
C GLY A 117 -3.61 -15.95 -18.10
N ARG A 118 -4.25 -14.98 -18.77
CA ARG A 118 -3.68 -14.40 -20.01
C ARG A 118 -3.63 -12.87 -20.14
N SER A 119 -4.09 -12.08 -19.17
CA SER A 119 -3.80 -10.64 -19.17
C SER A 119 -3.96 -10.04 -17.79
N LYS A 120 -2.89 -9.43 -17.26
CA LYS A 120 -2.97 -8.51 -16.12
C LYS A 120 -3.57 -7.21 -16.64
N THR A 121 -4.77 -6.85 -16.18
CA THR A 121 -5.32 -5.52 -16.46
C THR A 121 -4.70 -4.54 -15.49
N VAL A 122 -4.09 -3.47 -16.01
CA VAL A 122 -3.56 -2.38 -15.17
C VAL A 122 -4.55 -1.22 -15.21
N ALA A 123 -5.16 -0.92 -14.06
CA ALA A 123 -5.95 0.29 -13.89
C ALA A 123 -5.12 1.34 -13.16
N PHE A 124 -5.16 2.58 -13.62
CA PHE A 124 -4.28 3.64 -13.16
C PHE A 124 -5.09 4.81 -12.59
N GLY A 125 -4.59 5.40 -11.50
CA GLY A 125 -5.11 6.63 -10.94
C GLY A 125 -4.01 7.51 -10.33
N LYS A 126 -4.42 8.71 -9.90
CA LYS A 126 -3.56 9.65 -9.21
C LYS A 126 -4.29 10.20 -7.99
N ALA A 127 -3.59 10.35 -6.88
CA ALA A 127 -4.07 11.07 -5.71
C ALA A 127 -3.31 12.39 -5.59
N HIS A 128 -4.04 13.45 -5.24
CA HIS A 128 -3.44 14.74 -4.91
C HIS A 128 -3.02 14.75 -3.44
N ILE A 129 -1.86 15.34 -3.16
CA ILE A 129 -1.34 15.49 -1.80
C ILE A 129 -1.00 16.95 -1.52
N SER A 130 -1.01 17.35 -0.25
CA SER A 130 -0.58 18.69 0.16
C SER A 130 0.90 18.95 -0.20
N SER A 131 1.25 20.22 -0.46
CA SER A 131 2.66 20.66 -0.53
C SER A 131 3.33 20.71 0.83
N GLU A 132 2.55 20.69 1.92
CA GLU A 132 3.12 20.71 3.27
C GLU A 132 3.92 19.44 3.53
N ALA A 133 5.09 19.61 4.16
CA ALA A 133 5.92 18.51 4.58
C ALA A 133 5.11 17.57 5.49
N PRO A 134 4.96 16.28 5.15
CA PRO A 134 4.28 15.33 6.01
C PRO A 134 4.97 15.27 7.37
N LYS A 135 4.20 15.11 8.46
CA LYS A 135 4.76 14.89 9.81
C LYS A 135 5.73 13.69 9.86
N THR A 136 5.55 12.73 8.95
CA THR A 136 6.44 11.58 8.79
C THR A 136 7.86 11.97 8.36
N ASN A 137 8.09 13.17 7.81
CA ASN A 137 9.45 13.65 7.52
C ASN A 137 10.35 13.72 8.76
N LEU A 138 9.78 13.80 9.97
CA LEU A 138 10.52 13.70 11.23
C LEU A 138 11.20 12.33 11.44
N LEU A 139 10.80 11.32 10.65
CA LEU A 139 11.40 9.99 10.69
C LEU A 139 12.57 9.84 9.72
N ARG A 140 12.80 10.83 8.84
CA ARG A 140 13.88 10.76 7.86
C ARG A 140 15.24 10.71 8.55
N GLY A 141 16.10 9.83 8.07
CA GLY A 141 17.45 9.64 8.63
C GLY A 141 17.47 8.85 9.93
N ARG A 142 16.34 8.30 10.38
CA ARG A 142 16.35 7.29 11.44
C ARG A 142 17.10 6.04 10.99
N THR A 143 17.76 5.42 11.94
CA THR A 143 18.45 4.13 11.79
C THR A 143 17.68 3.06 12.53
N SER A 144 17.68 1.85 12.00
CA SER A 144 17.12 0.68 12.67
C SER A 144 18.24 -0.12 13.34
N THR A 145 17.97 -0.64 14.53
CA THR A 145 18.81 -1.67 15.19
C THR A 145 18.54 -3.07 14.65
N ASN A 146 17.43 -3.27 13.95
CA ASN A 146 17.07 -4.54 13.34
C ASN A 146 17.90 -4.80 12.09
N THR A 147 18.21 -6.06 11.86
CA THR A 147 18.66 -6.52 10.55
C THR A 147 17.54 -6.36 9.52
N LEU A 148 17.90 -6.38 8.24
CA LEU A 148 16.94 -6.33 7.14
C LEU A 148 15.95 -7.51 7.19
N GLU A 149 16.41 -8.71 7.54
CA GLU A 149 15.54 -9.88 7.67
C GLU A 149 14.55 -9.72 8.82
N GLU A 150 15.00 -9.30 10.00
CA GLU A 150 14.12 -9.04 11.14
C GLU A 150 13.08 -7.94 10.85
N GLY A 151 13.49 -6.86 10.18
CA GLY A 151 12.59 -5.79 9.77
C GLY A 151 11.51 -6.29 8.80
N TRP A 152 11.91 -7.11 7.82
CA TRP A 152 11.00 -7.75 6.87
C TRP A 152 9.99 -8.67 7.56
N ASP A 153 10.47 -9.48 8.50
CA ASP A 153 9.67 -10.44 9.25
C ASP A 153 8.62 -9.75 10.11
N LYS A 154 9.02 -8.69 10.83
CA LYS A 154 8.11 -7.84 11.60
C LYS A 154 7.06 -7.17 10.73
N MET A 155 7.42 -6.67 9.53
CA MET A 155 6.44 -6.11 8.59
C MET A 155 5.43 -7.16 8.08
N ILE A 156 5.88 -8.39 7.84
CA ILE A 156 4.99 -9.51 7.47
C ILE A 156 4.03 -9.84 8.61
N ASP A 157 4.55 -9.97 9.83
CA ASP A 157 3.73 -10.30 10.98
C ASP A 157 2.69 -9.20 11.24
N LEU A 158 3.06 -7.91 11.10
CA LEU A 158 2.10 -6.81 11.14
C LEU A 158 1.02 -6.95 10.08
N ALA A 159 1.42 -7.13 8.82
CA ALA A 159 0.48 -7.23 7.70
C ALA A 159 -0.50 -8.40 7.88
N ALA A 160 -0.04 -9.50 8.47
CA ALA A 160 -0.82 -10.70 8.75
C ALA A 160 -1.73 -10.59 9.99
N SER A 161 -1.36 -9.74 10.95
CA SER A 161 -2.00 -9.69 12.27
C SER A 161 -3.46 -9.23 12.28
N GLY A 162 -3.91 -8.50 11.26
CA GLY A 162 -5.21 -7.83 11.26
C GLY A 162 -5.24 -6.51 12.04
N ILE A 163 -4.16 -6.13 12.74
CA ILE A 163 -4.11 -4.93 13.60
C ILE A 163 -4.32 -3.66 12.77
N VAL A 164 -3.69 -3.57 11.59
CA VAL A 164 -3.83 -2.41 10.70
C VAL A 164 -5.28 -2.21 10.29
N GLN A 165 -5.99 -3.30 9.97
CA GLN A 165 -7.39 -3.30 9.58
C GLN A 165 -8.31 -2.90 10.74
N LEU A 166 -8.01 -3.35 11.96
CA LEU A 166 -8.78 -3.00 13.16
C LEU A 166 -8.60 -1.53 13.57
N GLN A 167 -7.42 -0.96 13.34
CA GLN A 167 -7.10 0.43 13.69
C GLN A 167 -7.41 1.44 12.57
N ALA A 168 -7.76 0.95 11.38
CA ALA A 168 -8.07 1.80 10.24
C ALA A 168 -9.32 2.64 10.51
N THR A 169 -9.18 3.95 10.32
CA THR A 169 -10.28 4.91 10.36
C THR A 169 -10.44 5.56 8.99
N THR A 170 -11.65 6.01 8.69
CA THR A 170 -11.89 6.72 7.44
C THR A 170 -11.12 8.04 7.39
N ASP A 171 -10.37 8.26 6.32
CA ASP A 171 -9.71 9.51 5.97
C ASP A 171 -10.65 10.43 5.14
N ILE A 172 -11.81 9.92 4.72
CA ILE A 172 -12.81 10.69 3.98
C ILE A 172 -14.06 10.87 4.86
N PRO A 173 -14.37 12.11 5.29
CA PRO A 173 -15.53 12.37 6.12
C PRO A 173 -16.81 11.76 5.55
N ARG A 174 -17.57 11.06 6.41
CA ARG A 174 -18.87 10.44 6.09
C ARG A 174 -18.84 9.23 5.13
N ILE A 175 -17.66 8.77 4.70
CA ILE A 175 -17.55 7.54 3.92
C ILE A 175 -17.01 6.42 4.83
N PRO A 176 -17.83 5.47 5.28
CA PRO A 176 -17.36 4.37 6.13
C PRO A 176 -16.47 3.41 5.34
N LEU A 177 -15.51 2.79 6.03
CA LEU A 177 -14.67 1.75 5.45
C LEU A 177 -15.47 0.44 5.32
N SER A 178 -15.49 -0.13 4.11
CA SER A 178 -16.04 -1.44 3.82
C SER A 178 -14.95 -2.51 3.68
N GLN A 179 -13.73 -2.10 3.32
CA GLN A 179 -12.57 -3.00 3.23
C GLN A 179 -11.26 -2.25 3.44
N VAL A 180 -10.31 -2.93 4.06
CA VAL A 180 -8.94 -2.46 4.27
C VAL A 180 -7.98 -3.50 3.71
N LEU A 181 -7.14 -3.07 2.77
CA LEU A 181 -6.10 -3.89 2.15
C LEU A 181 -4.75 -3.47 2.74
N VAL A 182 -3.92 -4.45 3.10
CA VAL A 182 -2.60 -4.19 3.67
C VAL A 182 -1.55 -4.86 2.79
N HIS A 183 -0.65 -4.05 2.28
CA HIS A 183 0.45 -4.46 1.43
C HIS A 183 1.77 -4.15 2.13
N ILE A 184 2.78 -4.96 1.83
CA ILE A 184 4.17 -4.61 2.15
C ILE A 184 4.78 -4.06 0.87
N LEU A 185 5.43 -2.91 0.98
CA LEU A 185 6.12 -2.28 -0.13
C LEU A 185 7.49 -2.92 -0.29
N VAL A 186 7.65 -3.67 -1.37
CA VAL A 186 8.91 -4.32 -1.75
C VAL A 186 9.72 -3.36 -2.59
N THR A 187 10.79 -2.89 -2.00
CA THR A 187 11.84 -2.09 -2.61
C THR A 187 13.04 -2.96 -2.96
N GLU A 188 14.04 -2.38 -3.63
CA GLU A 188 15.26 -3.08 -4.03
C GLU A 188 15.92 -3.83 -2.87
N GLN A 189 16.02 -3.20 -1.69
CA GLN A 189 16.65 -3.83 -0.52
C GLN A 189 15.90 -5.10 -0.07
N TYR A 190 14.57 -5.15 -0.22
CA TYR A 190 13.75 -6.27 0.23
C TYR A 190 13.45 -7.35 -0.85
N LYS A 191 13.92 -7.17 -2.09
CA LYS A 191 13.63 -8.13 -3.18
C LYS A 191 14.10 -9.55 -2.87
N GLY A 192 15.28 -9.71 -2.27
CA GLY A 192 15.81 -11.02 -1.87
C GLY A 192 14.89 -11.73 -0.87
N SER A 193 14.45 -11.00 0.17
CA SER A 193 13.57 -11.52 1.22
C SER A 193 12.17 -11.84 0.70
N ALA A 194 11.62 -11.02 -0.21
CA ALA A 194 10.32 -11.25 -0.82
C ALA A 194 10.30 -12.52 -1.69
N GLN A 195 11.35 -12.76 -2.48
CA GLN A 195 11.47 -13.97 -3.30
C GLN A 195 11.60 -15.24 -2.44
N ALA A 196 12.37 -15.18 -1.35
CA ALA A 196 12.55 -16.31 -0.45
C ALA A 196 11.25 -16.70 0.30
N LYS A 197 10.43 -15.72 0.69
CA LYS A 197 9.21 -15.94 1.49
C LYS A 197 7.93 -16.21 0.70
N LEU A 198 7.85 -15.82 -0.57
CA LEU A 198 6.74 -16.24 -1.45
C LEU A 198 6.61 -17.78 -1.53
N VAL A 199 7.69 -18.50 -1.17
CA VAL A 199 7.78 -19.96 -1.14
C VAL A 199 7.21 -20.57 0.15
N ARG A 200 6.91 -19.78 1.20
CA ARG A 200 6.48 -20.29 2.52
C ARG A 200 5.37 -19.44 3.16
N ARG A 201 4.13 -19.97 3.17
CA ARG A 201 2.95 -19.67 4.05
C ARG A 201 1.72 -19.09 3.33
N GLY A 202 0.54 -19.64 3.70
CA GLY A 202 -0.80 -19.13 3.41
C GLY A 202 -1.43 -18.42 4.63
N THR A 203 -2.46 -17.60 4.38
CA THR A 203 -2.88 -16.50 5.29
C THR A 203 -4.37 -16.48 5.64
N VAL A 204 -4.71 -15.74 6.71
CA VAL A 204 -6.04 -15.47 7.29
C VAL A 204 -6.65 -14.18 6.72
N LEU A 205 -7.97 -14.19 6.47
CA LEU A 205 -8.75 -13.06 5.99
C LEU A 205 -9.70 -12.58 7.10
N THR A 206 -9.63 -11.31 7.50
CA THR A 206 -10.49 -10.74 8.54
C THR A 206 -11.27 -9.55 7.98
N THR A 207 -12.58 -9.54 8.19
CA THR A 207 -13.46 -8.41 7.89
C THR A 207 -13.30 -7.31 8.94
N ALA A 208 -13.26 -6.04 8.52
CA ALA A 208 -13.23 -4.91 9.44
C ALA A 208 -14.49 -4.92 10.31
N ALA A 209 -14.32 -4.95 11.62
CA ALA A 209 -15.42 -4.72 12.55
C ALA A 209 -15.75 -3.23 12.54
N SER A 210 -17.01 -2.86 12.30
CA SER A 210 -17.48 -1.50 12.55
C SER A 210 -17.49 -1.26 14.06
N ALA A 211 -16.35 -0.87 14.63
CA ALA A 211 -16.31 -0.33 15.98
C ALA A 211 -16.97 1.05 15.93
N GLY A 212 -18.24 1.07 16.35
CA GLY A 212 -18.97 2.30 16.60
C GLY A 212 -18.19 3.18 17.57
N ALA A 213 -18.19 4.47 17.27
CA ALA A 213 -17.66 5.49 18.14
C ALA A 213 -18.22 5.34 19.56
N SER A 214 -17.34 5.18 20.54
CA SER A 214 -17.58 5.60 21.91
C SER A 214 -16.22 5.98 22.48
N GLY A 215 -16.03 7.27 22.70
CA GLY A 215 -14.86 7.76 23.41
C GLY A 215 -14.84 7.28 24.85
N ILE A 216 -13.68 7.37 25.48
CA ILE A 216 -13.47 7.79 26.88
C ILE A 216 -11.96 8.03 27.02
N HIS A 217 -11.66 9.27 27.46
CA HIS A 217 -10.45 9.89 28.02
C HIS A 217 -9.08 9.23 27.90
#